data_AF-A0A4Y9YKC1-F1
#
_entry.id   AF-A0A4Y9YKC1-F1
#
_cell.length_a   1.000
_cell.length_b   1.000
_cell.length_c   1.000
_cell.angle_alpha   90.00
_cell.angle_beta   90.00
_cell.angle_gamma   90.00
#
_symmetry.space_group_name_H-M   'P 1'
#
loop_
_entity.id
_entity.type
_entity.pdbx_description
1 polymer ?
#
loop_
_entity_poly.entity_id
_entity_poly.type
_entity_poly.pdbx_seq_one_letter_code
_entity_poly.pdbx_strand_id
1 'polypeptide(L)'
;MHISLLNSGSAALKRNLELLCMAPISNPPSSNRGRAPSRTPPRPLKKQTCAPMRPSKSRIQHVPTEPDSPTPVPEVKSKPSVIDVPFMPLEDYESDDSDDDSDFEALGSFVRICSSDSDYTPSSSDDSIFYGQGSTIAGTQDGAEVLVMSLHPYSRPKEESISTLFQLVWAVLPPVPPLYESRQLRKTKRPSATDCAHTKRLTRVVYLPEIFLPIEGMVAQRLRSISVDFNNPRHREFAMRVFPWHTAIGAVKKDTGEEFDPIPEEYDAAYPFVSSAHGRKRAKPDGILVLRGEHPNEVTPLCLEVKTHAIISGTQNPLQHVQTSISGHRYGAHKFNMPRFPHESDDHGCSILTQIWSQLIHWDAKYGILSSMDTTTFYARQGDTLYISEAYGPNDETLFYVVCWILLAIEAFPSLELDLPLPDTSWWSRKTRLNKESGFC
;
A
#
# COMPACT_ATOMS: atom_id res chain seq x y z
N MET A 1 28.76 -27.24 -20.18
CA MET A 1 28.19 -26.19 -21.05
C MET A 1 27.38 -25.25 -20.16
N HIS A 2 27.67 -23.95 -20.24
CA HIS A 2 27.00 -22.83 -19.57
C HIS A 2 27.07 -22.74 -18.03
N ILE A 3 28.25 -22.34 -17.56
CA ILE A 3 28.40 -21.44 -16.40
C ILE A 3 28.96 -20.13 -16.99
N SER A 4 28.08 -19.18 -17.32
CA SER A 4 28.48 -17.83 -17.76
C SER A 4 27.28 -16.88 -17.89
N LEU A 5 26.48 -16.67 -16.84
CA LEU A 5 25.42 -15.64 -16.79
C LEU A 5 25.16 -15.21 -15.34
N LEU A 6 26.16 -14.63 -14.65
CA LEU A 6 25.98 -14.06 -13.30
C LEU A 6 26.48 -12.62 -13.13
N ASN A 7 26.83 -11.91 -14.22
CA ASN A 7 27.35 -10.54 -14.13
C ASN A 7 26.42 -9.45 -14.74
N SER A 8 25.17 -9.77 -15.10
CA SER A 8 24.25 -8.81 -15.75
C SER A 8 23.20 -8.16 -14.84
N GLY A 9 23.01 -8.64 -13.60
CA GLY A 9 21.97 -8.13 -12.68
C GLY A 9 22.26 -6.73 -12.10
N SER A 10 23.54 -6.40 -11.86
CA SER A 10 23.93 -5.11 -11.26
C SER A 10 23.69 -3.91 -12.19
N ALA A 11 23.84 -4.09 -13.51
CA ALA A 11 23.67 -3.00 -14.49
C ALA A 11 22.20 -2.68 -14.81
N ALA A 12 21.32 -3.69 -14.80
CA ALA A 12 19.88 -3.50 -14.99
C ALA A 12 19.23 -2.84 -13.77
N LEU A 13 19.67 -3.21 -12.57
CA LEU A 13 19.23 -2.58 -11.34
C LEU A 13 19.76 -1.15 -11.20
N LYS A 14 21.04 -0.92 -11.53
CA LYS A 14 21.60 0.42 -11.63
C LYS A 14 20.78 1.25 -12.61
N ARG A 15 20.40 0.71 -13.78
CA ARG A 15 19.50 1.37 -14.73
C ARG A 15 18.10 1.64 -14.20
N ASN A 16 17.47 0.75 -13.45
CA ASN A 16 16.11 0.95 -12.94
C ASN A 16 16.07 1.94 -11.77
N LEU A 17 17.09 1.92 -10.91
CA LEU A 17 17.30 2.96 -9.88
C LEU A 17 17.77 4.28 -10.51
N GLU A 18 18.53 4.28 -11.60
CA GLU A 18 18.88 5.47 -12.41
C GLU A 18 17.69 5.99 -13.24
N LEU A 19 16.75 5.14 -13.63
CA LEU A 19 15.50 5.53 -14.30
C LEU A 19 14.50 6.12 -13.30
N LEU A 20 14.46 5.61 -12.07
CA LEU A 20 13.72 6.20 -10.96
C LEU A 20 14.42 7.43 -10.37
N CYS A 21 15.76 7.47 -10.42
CA CYS A 21 16.63 8.50 -9.86
C CYS A 21 17.87 8.71 -10.77
N MET A 22 17.78 9.51 -11.83
CA MET A 22 18.95 10.05 -12.59
C MET A 22 19.64 9.15 -13.65
N ALA A 23 19.49 9.49 -14.93
CA ALA A 23 20.45 9.11 -15.97
C ALA A 23 21.61 10.15 -16.05
N PRO A 24 22.89 9.74 -16.11
CA PRO A 24 23.99 10.64 -16.47
C PRO A 24 24.02 10.88 -17.99
N ILE A 25 24.15 12.15 -18.40
CA ILE A 25 24.45 12.52 -19.78
C ILE A 25 25.95 12.31 -19.98
N SER A 26 26.34 11.24 -20.67
CA SER A 26 27.66 11.18 -21.29
C SER A 26 27.64 12.13 -22.50
N ASN A 27 28.25 13.30 -22.37
CA ASN A 27 28.56 14.13 -23.54
C ASN A 27 29.51 13.32 -24.44
N PRO A 28 29.17 13.07 -25.72
CA PRO A 28 30.11 12.43 -26.63
C PRO A 28 31.30 13.37 -26.85
N PRO A 29 32.54 12.84 -26.92
CA PRO A 29 33.69 13.65 -27.27
C PRO A 29 33.50 14.20 -28.69
N SER A 30 33.66 15.52 -28.84
CA SER A 30 33.68 16.21 -30.12
C SER A 30 34.91 15.76 -30.92
N SER A 31 34.75 14.75 -31.78
CA SER A 31 35.78 14.39 -32.77
C SER A 31 35.46 15.04 -34.12
N ASN A 32 36.18 16.12 -34.40
CA ASN A 32 36.41 16.63 -35.75
C ASN A 32 37.06 15.54 -36.62
N ARG A 33 36.38 15.16 -37.72
CA ARG A 33 36.91 14.56 -38.97
C ARG A 33 35.69 14.41 -39.88
N GLY A 34 35.60 15.02 -41.06
CA GLY A 34 36.48 14.84 -42.21
C GLY A 34 35.69 14.09 -43.29
N ARG A 35 35.27 14.81 -44.34
CA ARG A 35 34.43 14.38 -45.49
C ARG A 35 34.87 13.07 -46.19
N ALA A 36 33.91 12.25 -46.60
CA ALA A 36 33.71 11.75 -47.99
C ALA A 36 32.35 11.02 -48.13
N PRO A 37 31.65 11.05 -49.30
CA PRO A 37 30.31 10.48 -49.44
C PRO A 37 30.32 9.11 -50.16
N SER A 38 29.60 8.12 -49.62
CA SER A 38 29.20 6.93 -50.38
C SER A 38 27.69 6.73 -50.31
N ARG A 39 27.07 6.75 -51.48
CA ARG A 39 25.64 6.55 -51.72
C ARG A 39 25.22 5.10 -51.46
N THR A 40 24.19 4.92 -50.63
CA THR A 40 23.29 3.75 -50.70
C THR A 40 21.89 4.17 -50.27
N PRO A 41 20.82 3.79 -51.00
CA PRO A 41 19.46 4.18 -50.66
C PRO A 41 18.90 3.32 -49.51
N PRO A 42 18.07 3.88 -48.60
CA PRO A 42 17.48 3.10 -47.53
C PRO A 42 16.29 2.26 -48.02
N ARG A 43 16.21 1.03 -47.49
CA ARG A 43 15.06 0.13 -47.61
C ARG A 43 13.84 0.73 -46.89
N PRO A 44 12.61 0.55 -47.41
CA PRO A 44 11.41 1.03 -46.74
C PRO A 44 11.14 0.22 -45.46
N LEU A 45 11.02 0.94 -44.34
CA LEU A 45 10.55 0.44 -43.06
C LEU A 45 9.07 0.05 -43.17
N LYS A 46 8.76 -1.20 -42.79
CA LYS A 46 7.39 -1.68 -42.62
C LYS A 46 6.73 -0.88 -41.48
N LYS A 47 5.63 -0.20 -41.80
CA LYS A 47 4.74 0.43 -40.81
C LYS A 47 4.22 -0.65 -39.85
N GLN A 48 4.59 -0.55 -38.59
CA GLN A 48 3.98 -1.29 -37.50
C GLN A 48 2.64 -0.62 -37.20
N THR A 49 1.54 -1.35 -37.39
CA THR A 49 0.19 -0.88 -37.08
C THR A 49 0.02 -0.82 -35.56
N CYS A 50 -0.11 0.39 -35.01
CA CYS A 50 -0.52 0.61 -33.63
C CYS A 50 -1.96 0.10 -33.41
N ALA A 51 -2.19 -0.51 -32.25
CA ALA A 51 -3.50 -0.90 -31.75
C ALA A 51 -4.40 0.33 -31.52
N PRO A 52 -5.74 0.18 -31.58
CA PRO A 52 -6.66 1.32 -31.52
C PRO A 52 -6.63 2.03 -30.15
N MET A 53 -6.49 3.36 -30.23
CA MET A 53 -6.46 4.32 -29.13
C MET A 53 -7.78 4.33 -28.31
N ARG A 54 -7.64 4.68 -27.04
CA ARG A 54 -8.74 4.90 -26.09
C ARG A 54 -9.33 6.31 -26.25
N PRO A 55 -10.67 6.48 -26.23
CA PRO A 55 -11.28 7.79 -25.97
C PRO A 55 -11.26 8.09 -24.47
N SER A 56 -10.64 9.21 -24.08
CA SER A 56 -10.82 9.79 -22.74
C SER A 56 -12.21 10.45 -22.67
N LYS A 57 -13.10 9.95 -21.80
CA LYS A 57 -14.35 10.66 -21.48
C LYS A 57 -14.03 11.86 -20.59
N SER A 58 -14.53 13.04 -20.95
CA SER A 58 -14.46 14.23 -20.11
C SER A 58 -15.23 14.00 -18.80
N ARG A 59 -14.62 14.42 -17.70
CA ARG A 59 -15.24 14.41 -16.37
C ARG A 59 -16.27 15.54 -16.32
N ILE A 60 -17.54 15.20 -16.48
CA ILE A 60 -18.65 16.15 -16.26
C ILE A 60 -18.73 16.39 -14.75
N GLN A 61 -18.44 17.61 -14.31
CA GLN A 61 -18.74 18.05 -12.95
C GLN A 61 -20.24 18.36 -12.89
N HIS A 62 -20.98 17.58 -12.10
CA HIS A 62 -22.35 17.92 -11.73
C HIS A 62 -22.32 19.13 -10.78
N VAL A 63 -22.78 20.28 -11.27
CA VAL A 63 -23.20 21.39 -10.42
C VAL A 63 -24.58 21.02 -9.86
N PRO A 64 -24.79 21.02 -8.53
CA PRO A 64 -26.12 20.80 -7.96
C PRO A 64 -27.03 21.96 -8.33
N THR A 65 -28.05 21.70 -9.15
CA THR A 65 -29.15 22.63 -9.39
C THR A 65 -30.13 22.51 -8.23
N GLU A 66 -30.56 23.64 -7.65
CA GLU A 66 -31.60 23.67 -6.61
C GLU A 66 -32.92 23.05 -7.11
N PRO A 67 -33.69 22.38 -6.24
CA PRO A 67 -34.92 21.71 -6.65
C PRO A 67 -36.06 22.71 -6.87
N ASP A 68 -36.54 22.78 -8.11
CA ASP A 68 -37.79 23.45 -8.44
C ASP A 68 -39.01 22.69 -7.87
N SER A 69 -39.91 23.49 -7.30
CA SER A 69 -41.28 23.29 -6.80
C SER A 69 -42.06 21.99 -7.15
N PRO A 70 -42.96 21.54 -6.25
CA PRO A 70 -43.62 20.24 -6.35
C PRO A 70 -44.73 20.21 -7.43
N THR A 71 -44.68 19.17 -8.29
CA THR A 71 -45.74 18.81 -9.23
C THR A 71 -46.69 17.79 -8.57
N PRO A 72 -48.01 17.80 -8.85
CA PRO A 72 -49.00 17.11 -8.03
C PRO A 72 -49.07 15.60 -8.27
N VAL A 73 -49.42 14.90 -7.19
CA VAL A 73 -49.61 13.45 -7.07
C VAL A 73 -50.84 12.99 -7.89
N PRO A 74 -50.72 11.96 -8.76
CA PRO A 74 -51.88 11.31 -9.34
C PRO A 74 -52.44 10.20 -8.43
N GLU A 75 -53.76 10.10 -8.42
CA GLU A 75 -54.61 9.15 -7.69
C GLU A 75 -54.22 7.67 -7.83
N VAL A 76 -54.18 7.00 -6.69
CA VAL A 76 -54.08 5.54 -6.54
C VAL A 76 -55.41 4.89 -6.92
N LYS A 77 -55.42 4.13 -8.02
CA LYS A 77 -56.49 3.15 -8.30
C LYS A 77 -56.02 1.74 -7.91
N SER A 78 -56.63 1.22 -6.85
CA SER A 78 -56.52 -0.16 -6.41
C SER A 78 -57.27 -1.10 -7.35
N LYS A 79 -56.65 -2.22 -7.74
CA LYS A 79 -57.31 -3.47 -8.18
C LYS A 79 -56.39 -4.69 -7.98
N PRO A 80 -56.96 -5.90 -7.91
CA PRO A 80 -56.52 -6.93 -6.97
C PRO A 80 -55.66 -8.03 -7.61
N SER A 81 -55.02 -8.76 -6.69
CA SER A 81 -54.20 -9.96 -6.84
C SER A 81 -54.86 -11.10 -7.62
N VAL A 82 -54.15 -11.63 -8.61
CA VAL A 82 -54.26 -13.02 -9.08
C VAL A 82 -52.84 -13.57 -9.26
N ILE A 83 -52.57 -14.65 -8.53
CA ILE A 83 -51.32 -15.41 -8.55
C ILE A 83 -51.42 -16.39 -9.71
N ASP A 84 -50.49 -16.32 -10.65
CA ASP A 84 -50.09 -17.44 -11.51
C ASP A 84 -48.62 -17.25 -11.89
N VAL A 85 -47.79 -18.22 -11.53
CA VAL A 85 -46.33 -18.21 -11.75
C VAL A 85 -46.02 -19.06 -12.98
N PRO A 86 -45.45 -18.49 -14.07
CA PRO A 86 -44.77 -19.27 -15.08
C PRO A 86 -43.26 -19.21 -14.89
N PHE A 87 -42.67 -20.39 -15.02
CA PHE A 87 -41.25 -20.69 -15.12
C PHE A 87 -40.58 -19.84 -16.22
N MET A 88 -39.54 -19.06 -15.90
CA MET A 88 -38.71 -18.34 -16.87
C MET A 88 -37.26 -18.85 -16.89
N PRO A 89 -36.59 -18.84 -18.06
CA PRO A 89 -35.24 -19.34 -18.24
C PRO A 89 -34.18 -18.33 -17.77
N LEU A 90 -32.98 -18.83 -17.43
CA LEU A 90 -31.80 -18.02 -17.14
C LEU A 90 -31.45 -17.10 -18.32
N GLU A 91 -31.48 -15.79 -18.07
CA GLU A 91 -30.76 -14.79 -18.88
C GLU A 91 -29.71 -14.08 -18.01
N ASP A 92 -28.63 -13.68 -18.69
CA ASP A 92 -27.41 -13.11 -18.15
C ASP A 92 -27.67 -11.78 -17.41
N TYR A 93 -27.38 -11.77 -16.11
CA TYR A 93 -27.41 -10.56 -15.28
C TYR A 93 -26.14 -9.73 -15.52
N GLU A 94 -26.24 -8.68 -16.34
CA GLU A 94 -25.35 -7.53 -16.22
C GLU A 94 -25.76 -6.75 -14.95
N SER A 95 -24.97 -6.86 -13.87
CA SER A 95 -25.20 -6.10 -12.64
C SER A 95 -24.74 -4.66 -12.82
N ASP A 96 -25.71 -3.77 -13.02
CA ASP A 96 -25.55 -2.32 -12.93
C ASP A 96 -25.58 -1.96 -11.43
N ASP A 97 -24.40 -1.95 -10.79
CA ASP A 97 -24.22 -1.51 -9.40
C ASP A 97 -24.33 0.02 -9.37
N SER A 98 -25.56 0.54 -9.32
CA SER A 98 -25.84 1.89 -8.86
C SER A 98 -25.88 1.87 -7.34
N ASP A 99 -24.83 2.40 -6.70
CA ASP A 99 -24.79 2.67 -5.26
C ASP A 99 -25.91 3.69 -4.92
N ASP A 100 -27.05 3.20 -4.45
CA ASP A 100 -28.16 4.00 -3.92
C ASP A 100 -27.94 4.21 -2.42
N ASP A 101 -27.41 5.38 -2.06
CA ASP A 101 -27.20 5.87 -0.70
C ASP A 101 -28.54 6.33 -0.07
N SER A 102 -29.51 5.43 0.04
CA SER A 102 -30.79 5.72 0.68
C SER A 102 -31.21 4.63 1.67
N ASP A 103 -30.61 4.65 2.86
CA ASP A 103 -31.26 4.14 4.08
C ASP A 103 -30.66 4.83 5.31
N PHE A 104 -31.19 6.00 5.59
CA PHE A 104 -31.04 6.72 6.86
C PHE A 104 -32.44 6.91 7.42
N GLU A 105 -32.92 5.98 8.26
CA GLU A 105 -33.84 6.20 9.38
C GLU A 105 -34.26 4.83 9.96
N ALA A 106 -33.60 4.41 11.04
CA ALA A 106 -34.22 3.71 12.17
C ALA A 106 -33.10 3.19 13.08
N LEU A 107 -33.01 3.75 14.29
CA LEU A 107 -33.01 2.97 15.53
C LEU A 107 -32.92 3.97 16.69
N GLY A 108 -34.11 4.36 17.13
CA GLY A 108 -34.30 5.00 18.41
C GLY A 108 -34.21 3.98 19.55
N SER A 109 -33.64 4.46 20.65
CA SER A 109 -33.80 3.98 22.03
C SER A 109 -33.13 2.66 22.39
N PHE A 110 -32.02 2.72 23.16
CA PHE A 110 -31.89 2.02 24.44
C PHE A 110 -30.72 2.59 25.29
N VAL A 111 -31.09 3.38 26.31
CA VAL A 111 -30.70 3.30 27.75
C VAL A 111 -29.24 3.47 28.24
N ARG A 112 -29.11 4.51 29.10
CA ARG A 112 -28.36 4.71 30.37
C ARG A 112 -26.82 4.67 30.43
N ILE A 113 -26.30 5.87 30.73
CA ILE A 113 -25.50 6.26 31.91
C ILE A 113 -24.60 5.16 32.53
N CYS A 114 -23.29 5.34 32.35
CA CYS A 114 -22.31 5.29 33.43
C CYS A 114 -21.20 6.33 33.14
N SER A 115 -21.31 7.48 33.80
CA SER A 115 -20.16 8.34 34.09
C SER A 115 -19.35 7.67 35.18
N SER A 116 -18.05 7.49 34.94
CA SER A 116 -17.05 7.54 36.01
C SER A 116 -15.75 7.99 35.39
N ASP A 117 -15.42 9.26 35.66
CA ASP A 117 -14.09 9.80 35.53
C ASP A 117 -13.12 8.98 36.39
N SER A 118 -11.98 8.63 35.81
CA SER A 118 -10.78 8.33 36.58
C SER A 118 -9.57 8.77 35.76
N ASP A 119 -8.90 9.79 36.26
CA ASP A 119 -7.64 10.34 35.76
C ASP A 119 -6.59 9.23 35.58
N TYR A 120 -6.23 8.94 34.33
CA TYR A 120 -5.11 8.07 34.01
C TYR A 120 -3.87 8.93 33.75
N THR A 121 -2.94 8.91 34.70
CA THR A 121 -1.57 9.42 34.51
C THR A 121 -0.71 8.27 33.96
N PRO A 122 0.01 8.47 32.84
CA PRO A 122 0.91 7.43 32.37
C PRO A 122 2.20 7.48 33.20
N SER A 123 2.37 6.50 34.09
CA SER A 123 3.66 6.23 34.73
C SER A 123 4.61 5.64 33.70
N SER A 124 5.71 6.33 33.44
CA SER A 124 6.89 5.78 32.79
C SER A 124 7.37 4.58 33.61
N SER A 125 7.34 3.38 33.01
CA SER A 125 8.07 2.23 33.54
C SER A 125 9.27 1.98 32.64
N ASP A 126 10.43 2.28 33.21
CA ASP A 126 11.71 1.70 32.85
C ASP A 126 11.67 0.16 32.89
N ASP A 127 12.61 -0.43 32.15
CA ASP A 127 13.15 -1.78 32.23
C ASP A 127 12.32 -2.96 31.68
N SER A 128 12.74 -3.44 30.49
CA SER A 128 13.05 -4.86 30.30
C SER A 128 14.00 -5.09 29.12
N ILE A 129 15.30 -5.06 29.41
CA ILE A 129 16.33 -5.57 28.52
C ILE A 129 16.36 -7.10 28.66
N PHE A 130 15.66 -7.81 27.77
CA PHE A 130 15.84 -9.25 27.58
C PHE A 130 16.86 -9.48 26.45
N TYR A 131 18.10 -9.78 26.81
CA TYR A 131 19.10 -10.27 25.87
C TYR A 131 18.75 -11.70 25.44
N GLY A 132 18.24 -11.85 24.21
CA GLY A 132 18.11 -13.14 23.55
C GLY A 132 19.49 -13.70 23.19
N GLN A 133 19.74 -14.96 23.56
CA GLN A 133 20.91 -15.74 23.12
C GLN A 133 20.91 -15.88 21.59
N GLY A 134 21.78 -15.11 20.93
CA GLY A 134 21.94 -15.12 19.47
C GLY A 134 22.78 -16.31 18.98
N SER A 135 22.22 -17.04 18.02
CA SER A 135 22.97 -17.91 17.11
C SER A 135 23.99 -17.07 16.35
N THR A 136 25.28 -17.37 16.54
CA THR A 136 26.39 -16.56 16.04
C THR A 136 26.63 -16.83 14.56
N ILE A 137 25.93 -16.10 13.68
CA ILE A 137 26.33 -15.98 12.28
C ILE A 137 27.50 -14.98 12.26
N ALA A 138 28.72 -15.51 12.23
CA ALA A 138 29.95 -14.71 12.17
C ALA A 138 30.05 -14.02 10.80
N GLY A 139 29.63 -12.75 10.72
CA GLY A 139 29.77 -11.95 9.49
C GLY A 139 28.99 -10.63 9.43
N THR A 140 28.04 -10.39 10.34
CA THR A 140 27.04 -9.29 10.20
C THR A 140 27.23 -8.09 11.14
N GLN A 141 28.33 -8.01 11.90
CA GLN A 141 28.49 -6.94 12.91
C GLN A 141 28.56 -5.51 12.36
N ASP A 142 28.84 -5.33 11.07
CA ASP A 142 28.96 -4.00 10.46
C ASP A 142 27.59 -3.37 10.10
N GLY A 143 26.49 -4.14 10.15
CA GLY A 143 25.17 -3.68 9.70
C GLY A 143 24.41 -2.84 10.73
N ALA A 144 24.54 -3.14 12.03
CA ALA A 144 23.74 -2.49 13.07
C ALA A 144 24.18 -1.04 13.33
N GLU A 145 25.46 -0.74 13.17
CA GLU A 145 26.00 0.63 13.32
C GLU A 145 25.47 1.59 12.23
N VAL A 146 24.97 1.04 11.12
CA VAL A 146 24.42 1.79 9.98
C VAL A 146 23.09 2.48 10.31
N LEU A 147 22.34 2.02 11.33
CA LEU A 147 21.02 2.59 11.63
C LEU A 147 21.05 3.60 12.78
N VAL A 148 22.23 3.94 13.30
CA VAL A 148 22.40 4.93 14.38
C VAL A 148 22.49 6.34 13.80
N MET A 149 21.38 6.88 13.32
CA MET A 149 21.29 8.26 12.85
C MET A 149 19.98 8.88 13.33
N SER A 150 20.01 10.12 13.82
CA SER A 150 18.78 10.84 14.16
C SER A 150 17.97 11.14 12.89
N LEU A 151 16.65 10.94 12.96
CA LEU A 151 15.75 11.27 11.86
C LEU A 151 15.79 12.77 11.55
N HIS A 152 15.74 13.12 10.26
CA HIS A 152 15.54 14.50 9.86
C HIS A 152 14.16 14.96 10.37
N PRO A 153 14.09 16.07 11.14
CA PRO A 153 12.81 16.56 11.64
C PRO A 153 11.93 17.01 10.48
N TYR A 154 10.61 17.00 10.69
CA TYR A 154 9.62 17.53 9.75
C TYR A 154 9.74 19.07 9.62
N SER A 155 10.74 19.49 8.87
CA SER A 155 11.13 20.87 8.60
C SER A 155 11.86 20.92 7.27
N ARG A 156 12.13 22.13 6.75
CA ARG A 156 12.85 22.27 5.49
C ARG A 156 14.23 21.64 5.65
N PRO A 157 14.58 20.62 4.83
CA PRO A 157 15.87 19.99 4.96
C PRO A 157 16.97 20.99 4.64
N LYS A 158 18.04 20.95 5.43
CA LYS A 158 19.31 21.59 5.07
C LYS A 158 19.94 20.75 3.97
N GLU A 159 19.90 21.22 2.73
CA GLU A 159 20.38 20.46 1.55
C GLU A 159 21.82 19.97 1.78
N GLU A 160 22.66 20.75 2.44
CA GLU A 160 24.05 20.42 2.81
C GLU A 160 24.20 19.23 3.78
N SER A 161 23.14 18.86 4.49
CA SER A 161 23.12 17.70 5.40
C SER A 161 22.70 16.40 4.72
N ILE A 162 22.22 16.47 3.48
CA ILE A 162 21.73 15.33 2.70
C ILE A 162 22.68 15.10 1.53
N SER A 163 23.61 14.17 1.72
CA SER A 163 24.61 13.77 0.73
C SER A 163 24.31 12.43 0.06
N THR A 164 23.38 11.65 0.62
CA THR A 164 23.04 10.30 0.15
C THR A 164 21.53 10.08 0.11
N LEU A 165 21.09 9.10 -0.69
CA LEU A 165 19.68 8.73 -0.76
C LEU A 165 19.16 8.18 0.58
N PHE A 166 20.02 7.53 1.36
CA PHE A 166 19.68 7.07 2.71
C PHE A 166 19.27 8.24 3.62
N GLN A 167 20.10 9.30 3.68
CA GLN A 167 19.79 10.51 4.45
C GLN A 167 18.50 11.17 3.97
N LEU A 168 18.24 11.17 2.66
CA LEU A 168 17.03 11.75 2.10
C LEU A 168 15.75 11.04 2.58
N VAL A 169 15.77 9.72 2.73
CA VAL A 169 14.59 8.93 3.17
C VAL A 169 14.54 8.70 4.68
N TRP A 170 15.56 9.16 5.41
CA TRP A 170 15.67 9.05 6.87
C TRP A 170 15.05 10.28 7.56
N ALA A 171 13.74 10.43 7.40
CA ALA A 171 13.00 11.62 7.84
C ALA A 171 11.69 11.28 8.53
N VAL A 172 11.29 12.14 9.48
CA VAL A 172 9.98 12.11 10.15
C VAL A 172 8.87 12.43 9.14
N LEU A 173 7.77 11.69 9.21
CA LEU A 173 6.58 11.91 8.38
C LEU A 173 5.80 13.16 8.83
N PRO A 174 5.01 13.80 7.94
CA PRO A 174 4.24 14.97 8.35
C PRO A 174 3.21 14.60 9.43
N PRO A 175 2.89 15.51 10.37
CA PRO A 175 1.82 15.28 11.32
C PRO A 175 0.46 15.23 10.60
N VAL A 176 -0.53 14.61 11.23
CA VAL A 176 -1.90 14.59 10.71
C VAL A 176 -2.44 16.01 10.59
N PRO A 177 -2.90 16.44 9.40
CA PRO A 177 -3.52 17.74 9.25
C PRO A 177 -4.78 17.86 10.13
N PRO A 178 -5.03 19.03 10.76
CA PRO A 178 -6.19 19.22 11.63
C PRO A 178 -7.55 18.94 10.96
N LEU A 179 -7.65 19.11 9.64
CA LEU A 179 -8.88 18.82 8.89
C LEU A 179 -9.33 17.36 9.05
N TYR A 180 -8.41 16.46 9.30
CA TYR A 180 -8.74 15.06 9.49
C TYR A 180 -9.21 14.75 10.90
N GLU A 181 -9.15 15.64 11.90
CA GLU A 181 -9.50 15.33 13.30
C GLU A 181 -10.76 14.44 13.48
N SER A 182 -10.64 13.49 14.41
CA SER A 182 -11.24 12.13 14.53
C SER A 182 -12.76 11.92 14.46
N ARG A 183 -13.53 12.90 13.96
CA ARG A 183 -15.01 12.84 13.96
C ARG A 183 -15.62 12.55 12.59
N GLN A 184 -14.93 12.78 11.47
CA GLN A 184 -15.61 12.81 10.17
C GLN A 184 -15.61 11.49 9.38
N LEU A 185 -14.78 10.49 9.70
CA LEU A 185 -14.66 9.26 8.88
C LEU A 185 -14.41 7.99 9.72
N ARG A 186 -15.39 7.61 10.56
CA ARG A 186 -15.28 6.48 11.52
C ARG A 186 -15.70 5.11 10.97
N LYS A 187 -16.27 5.05 9.77
CA LYS A 187 -16.72 3.79 9.17
C LYS A 187 -15.65 3.26 8.22
N THR A 188 -15.27 2.00 8.41
CA THR A 188 -14.56 1.25 7.37
C THR A 188 -15.56 0.64 6.41
N LYS A 189 -15.18 0.50 5.14
CA LYS A 189 -15.94 -0.31 4.19
C LYS A 189 -16.07 -1.71 4.77
N ARG A 190 -17.30 -2.23 4.83
CA ARG A 190 -17.56 -3.62 5.22
C ARG A 190 -17.07 -4.55 4.09
N PRO A 191 -16.53 -5.73 4.41
CA PRO A 191 -16.22 -6.73 3.39
C PRO A 191 -17.45 -7.02 2.53
N SER A 192 -17.29 -7.06 1.22
CA SER A 192 -18.34 -7.51 0.32
C SER A 192 -18.48 -9.03 0.35
N ALA A 193 -19.56 -9.57 -0.23
CA ALA A 193 -19.69 -11.02 -0.42
C ALA A 193 -18.51 -11.59 -1.21
N THR A 194 -17.97 -10.82 -2.16
CA THR A 194 -16.80 -11.24 -2.95
C THR A 194 -15.53 -11.30 -2.12
N ASP A 195 -15.37 -10.41 -1.13
CA ASP A 195 -14.24 -10.44 -0.20
C ASP A 195 -14.29 -11.65 0.74
N CYS A 196 -15.47 -12.21 0.98
CA CYS A 196 -15.67 -13.36 1.84
C CYS A 196 -15.62 -14.70 1.08
N ALA A 197 -15.84 -14.69 -0.23
CA ALA A 197 -16.05 -15.87 -1.07
C ALA A 197 -14.77 -16.46 -1.71
N HIS A 198 -13.61 -16.31 -1.04
CA HIS A 198 -12.34 -16.84 -1.54
C HIS A 198 -12.14 -18.32 -1.26
N THR A 199 -11.59 -19.04 -2.25
CA THR A 199 -11.12 -20.43 -2.08
C THR A 199 -9.85 -20.50 -1.23
N LYS A 200 -8.92 -19.55 -1.44
CA LYS A 200 -7.74 -19.35 -0.60
C LYS A 200 -8.10 -18.44 0.57
N ARG A 201 -8.42 -19.03 1.72
CA ARG A 201 -8.84 -18.30 2.92
C ARG A 201 -7.63 -17.97 3.81
N LEU A 202 -7.67 -16.83 4.48
CA LEU A 202 -6.75 -16.52 5.57
C LEU A 202 -7.12 -17.40 6.78
N THR A 203 -6.15 -18.13 7.32
CA THR A 203 -6.34 -18.99 8.49
C THR A 203 -5.46 -18.58 9.67
N ARG A 204 -4.34 -17.92 9.38
CA ARG A 204 -3.27 -17.62 10.33
C ARG A 204 -2.77 -16.20 10.16
N VAL A 205 -2.67 -15.48 11.27
CA VAL A 205 -2.01 -14.18 11.33
C VAL A 205 -0.82 -14.29 12.27
N VAL A 206 0.38 -13.93 11.80
CA VAL A 206 1.61 -13.99 12.58
C VAL A 206 2.14 -12.58 12.78
N TYR A 207 2.34 -12.20 14.03
CA TYR A 207 3.03 -10.95 14.36
C TYR A 207 4.54 -11.14 14.21
N LEU A 208 5.18 -10.26 13.44
CA LEU A 208 6.62 -10.29 13.19
C LEU A 208 7.18 -8.86 13.33
N PRO A 209 7.48 -8.40 14.57
CA PRO A 209 7.97 -7.03 14.81
C PRO A 209 9.28 -6.76 14.05
N GLU A 210 10.17 -7.74 14.01
CA GLU A 210 11.49 -7.66 13.36
C GLU A 210 11.43 -8.03 11.87
N ILE A 211 10.32 -7.75 11.15
CA ILE A 211 10.15 -8.19 9.75
C ILE A 211 11.22 -7.61 8.80
N PHE A 212 11.78 -6.44 9.13
CA PHE A 212 12.80 -5.78 8.33
C PHE A 212 14.23 -6.19 8.64
N LEU A 213 14.48 -6.86 9.78
CA LEU A 213 15.81 -7.24 10.24
C LEU A 213 16.65 -7.98 9.16
N PRO A 214 16.08 -8.88 8.33
CA PRO A 214 16.84 -9.55 7.28
C PRO A 214 17.31 -8.64 6.14
N ILE A 215 16.67 -7.47 5.96
CA ILE A 215 16.83 -6.64 4.75
C ILE A 215 17.33 -5.22 5.01
N GLU A 216 17.09 -4.66 6.19
CA GLU A 216 17.35 -3.25 6.52
C GLU A 216 18.81 -2.84 6.31
N GLY A 217 19.77 -3.64 6.79
CA GLY A 217 21.20 -3.32 6.69
C GLY A 217 21.68 -3.28 5.24
N MET A 218 21.23 -4.24 4.42
CA MET A 218 21.56 -4.27 3.00
C MET A 218 20.97 -3.08 2.25
N VAL A 219 19.70 -2.74 2.52
CA VAL A 219 19.05 -1.60 1.88
C VAL A 219 19.72 -0.30 2.31
N ALA A 220 19.98 -0.10 3.60
CA ALA A 220 20.65 1.09 4.12
C ALA A 220 22.04 1.27 3.50
N GLN A 221 22.85 0.20 3.45
CA GLN A 221 24.16 0.23 2.79
C GLN A 221 24.03 0.62 1.31
N ARG A 222 23.04 0.07 0.61
CA ARG A 222 22.80 0.39 -0.81
C ARG A 222 22.41 1.85 -0.99
N LEU A 223 21.50 2.38 -0.18
CA LEU A 223 21.04 3.77 -0.27
C LEU A 223 22.15 4.77 0.09
N ARG A 224 23.05 4.42 1.03
CA ARG A 224 24.24 5.22 1.35
C ARG A 224 25.23 5.33 0.20
N SER A 225 25.30 4.30 -0.65
CA SER A 225 26.18 4.31 -1.83
C SER A 225 25.71 5.24 -2.97
N ILE A 226 24.49 5.76 -2.89
CA ILE A 226 23.88 6.63 -3.91
C ILE A 226 24.00 8.08 -3.43
N SER A 227 24.90 8.84 -4.05
CA SER A 227 25.10 10.26 -3.75
C SER A 227 23.94 11.12 -4.26
N VAL A 228 23.53 12.10 -3.46
CA VAL A 228 22.57 13.14 -3.83
C VAL A 228 23.32 14.47 -3.99
N ASP A 229 23.12 15.13 -5.14
CA ASP A 229 23.69 16.45 -5.45
C ASP A 229 22.57 17.42 -5.80
N PHE A 230 22.27 18.36 -4.91
CA PHE A 230 21.21 19.35 -5.09
C PHE A 230 21.51 20.42 -6.16
N ASN A 231 22.73 20.48 -6.70
CA ASN A 231 23.03 21.30 -7.89
C ASN A 231 22.55 20.61 -9.17
N ASN A 232 22.33 19.28 -9.13
CA ASN A 232 21.72 18.56 -10.23
C ASN A 232 20.19 18.73 -10.18
N PRO A 233 19.56 19.34 -11.20
CA PRO A 233 18.12 19.63 -11.18
C PRO A 233 17.25 18.39 -11.03
N ARG A 234 17.69 17.24 -11.55
CA ARG A 234 16.93 15.97 -11.43
C ARG A 234 16.97 15.40 -10.00
N HIS A 235 18.08 15.57 -9.27
CA HIS A 235 18.19 15.10 -7.87
C HIS A 235 17.30 15.97 -6.99
N ARG A 236 17.35 17.29 -7.23
CA ARG A 236 16.48 18.26 -6.57
C ARG A 236 15.01 17.95 -6.84
N GLU A 237 14.64 17.68 -8.08
CA GLU A 237 13.28 17.28 -8.45
C GLU A 237 12.85 16.00 -7.73
N PHE A 238 13.68 14.97 -7.73
CA PHE A 238 13.42 13.73 -7.01
C PHE A 238 13.26 13.97 -5.50
N ALA A 239 14.16 14.74 -4.89
CA ALA A 239 14.10 15.10 -3.47
C ALA A 239 12.82 15.86 -3.12
N MET A 240 12.35 16.77 -3.98
CA MET A 240 11.08 17.47 -3.78
C MET A 240 9.86 16.54 -3.84
N ARG A 241 9.95 15.42 -4.56
CA ARG A 241 8.85 14.45 -4.67
C ARG A 241 8.80 13.43 -3.53
N VAL A 242 9.96 13.14 -2.91
CA VAL A 242 10.07 12.08 -1.90
C VAL A 242 10.16 12.63 -0.48
N PHE A 243 10.75 13.82 -0.29
CA PHE A 243 10.98 14.33 1.05
C PHE A 243 9.68 14.87 1.69
N PRO A 244 9.30 14.40 2.89
CA PRO A 244 8.04 14.73 3.56
C PRO A 244 7.68 16.22 3.62
N TRP A 245 8.66 17.08 3.91
CA TRP A 245 8.43 18.53 4.00
C TRP A 245 7.95 19.13 2.68
N HIS A 246 8.54 18.71 1.55
CA HIS A 246 8.18 19.22 0.24
C HIS A 246 6.80 18.72 -0.21
N THR A 247 6.47 17.46 0.09
CA THR A 247 5.18 16.86 -0.32
C THR A 247 4.01 17.38 0.52
N ALA A 248 4.24 17.73 1.78
CA ALA A 248 3.17 18.17 2.68
C ALA A 248 2.88 19.69 2.63
N ILE A 249 3.90 20.55 2.49
CA ILE A 249 3.74 22.01 2.64
C ILE A 249 3.31 22.73 1.34
N GLY A 250 3.30 22.05 0.20
CA GLY A 250 2.86 22.61 -1.09
C GLY A 250 1.63 21.95 -1.71
N ALA A 251 1.08 20.89 -1.11
CA ALA A 251 -0.05 20.15 -1.66
C ALA A 251 -1.40 20.89 -1.55
N VAL A 252 -1.46 22.01 -0.84
CA VAL A 252 -2.51 23.00 -1.06
C VAL A 252 -2.22 23.61 -2.43
N LYS A 253 -2.74 22.95 -3.47
CA LYS A 253 -2.74 23.44 -4.85
C LYS A 253 -2.98 24.94 -4.79
N LYS A 254 -1.95 25.72 -5.09
CA LYS A 254 -2.22 27.01 -5.66
C LYS A 254 -2.92 26.67 -6.97
N ASP A 255 -4.23 26.90 -7.03
CA ASP A 255 -4.92 27.08 -8.30
C ASP A 255 -4.28 28.33 -8.95
N THR A 256 -3.05 28.21 -9.45
CA THR A 256 -2.34 29.32 -10.10
C THR A 256 -2.97 29.65 -11.44
N GLY A 257 -3.99 28.93 -11.88
CA GLY A 257 -4.54 29.05 -13.23
C GLY A 257 -3.51 28.71 -14.32
N GLU A 258 -2.33 28.21 -13.93
CA GLU A 258 -1.39 27.62 -14.87
C GLU A 258 -1.99 26.30 -15.34
N GLU A 259 -2.41 26.33 -16.60
CA GLU A 259 -2.88 25.19 -17.36
C GLU A 259 -1.82 24.10 -17.24
N PHE A 260 -2.11 23.05 -16.45
CA PHE A 260 -1.25 21.89 -16.36
C PHE A 260 -1.11 21.34 -17.77
N ASP A 261 0.11 21.39 -18.33
CA ASP A 261 0.40 20.74 -19.60
C ASP A 261 -0.14 19.30 -19.50
N PRO A 262 -1.07 18.90 -20.38
CA PRO A 262 -1.66 17.58 -20.31
C PRO A 262 -0.53 16.55 -20.34
N ILE A 263 -0.58 15.57 -19.43
CA ILE A 263 0.37 14.45 -19.42
C ILE A 263 0.37 13.90 -20.85
N PRO A 264 1.52 13.87 -21.54
CA PRO A 264 1.58 13.42 -22.92
C PRO A 264 0.87 12.06 -23.07
N GLU A 265 -0.06 11.94 -24.02
CA GLU A 265 -0.80 10.68 -24.26
C GLU A 265 0.14 9.51 -24.60
N GLU A 266 1.37 9.80 -25.02
CA GLU A 266 2.44 8.83 -25.33
C GLU A 266 3.40 8.57 -24.16
N TYR A 267 2.97 8.77 -22.90
CA TYR A 267 3.81 8.42 -21.76
C TYR A 267 3.90 6.89 -21.60
N ASP A 268 4.94 6.30 -22.20
CA ASP A 268 5.36 4.94 -21.89
C ASP A 268 5.83 4.92 -20.42
N ALA A 269 4.95 4.45 -19.54
CA ALA A 269 5.21 4.46 -18.11
C ALA A 269 6.43 3.59 -17.83
N ALA A 270 7.54 4.23 -17.45
CA ALA A 270 8.73 3.51 -17.03
C ALA A 270 8.38 2.68 -15.79
N TYR A 271 8.48 1.35 -15.92
CA TYR A 271 8.35 0.45 -14.79
C TYR A 271 9.61 0.48 -13.91
N PRO A 272 9.48 0.24 -12.59
CA PRO A 272 8.22 0.09 -11.85
C PRO A 272 7.60 1.45 -11.47
N PHE A 273 6.28 1.49 -11.29
CA PHE A 273 5.58 2.70 -10.83
C PHE A 273 4.47 2.38 -9.83
N VAL A 274 4.09 3.35 -9.00
CA VAL A 274 2.92 3.28 -8.13
C VAL A 274 1.76 4.00 -8.81
N SER A 275 0.58 3.38 -8.81
CA SER A 275 -0.65 3.98 -9.32
C SER A 275 -1.83 3.67 -8.42
N SER A 276 -2.92 4.41 -8.57
CA SER A 276 -4.21 3.99 -8.00
C SER A 276 -4.67 2.71 -8.68
N ALA A 277 -5.31 1.83 -7.91
CA ALA A 277 -5.87 0.62 -8.48
C ALA A 277 -6.99 0.93 -9.49
N HIS A 278 -7.04 0.17 -10.57
CA HIS A 278 -8.09 0.27 -11.57
C HIS A 278 -9.32 -0.58 -11.20
N GLY A 279 -10.50 -0.25 -11.75
CA GLY A 279 -11.75 -0.96 -11.45
C GLY A 279 -11.95 -2.32 -12.13
N ARG A 280 -10.98 -2.82 -12.92
CA ARG A 280 -11.12 -4.10 -13.64
C ARG A 280 -10.95 -5.33 -12.76
N LYS A 281 -10.27 -5.20 -11.62
CA LYS A 281 -10.11 -6.27 -10.62
C LYS A 281 -11.02 -5.97 -9.43
N ARG A 282 -11.54 -7.03 -8.81
CA ARG A 282 -12.29 -6.95 -7.54
C ARG A 282 -11.35 -6.62 -6.39
N ALA A 283 -11.93 -6.27 -5.24
CA ALA A 283 -11.19 -5.86 -4.03
C ALA A 283 -10.10 -4.82 -4.35
N LYS A 284 -10.55 -3.62 -4.68
CA LYS A 284 -9.70 -2.52 -5.11
C LYS A 284 -8.90 -1.96 -3.91
N PRO A 285 -7.56 -2.09 -3.87
CA PRO A 285 -6.75 -1.32 -2.93
C PRO A 285 -6.68 0.14 -3.37
N ASP A 286 -6.28 1.05 -2.49
CA ASP A 286 -6.12 2.47 -2.85
C ASP A 286 -4.98 2.69 -3.84
N GLY A 287 -3.90 1.92 -3.69
CA GLY A 287 -2.73 1.94 -4.57
C GLY A 287 -2.19 0.56 -4.90
N ILE A 288 -1.44 0.49 -5.99
CA ILE A 288 -0.74 -0.71 -6.47
C ILE A 288 0.66 -0.33 -6.94
N LEU A 289 1.63 -1.20 -6.70
CA LEU A 289 2.93 -1.14 -7.36
C LEU A 289 2.87 -1.99 -8.62
N VAL A 290 3.19 -1.43 -9.76
CA VAL A 290 3.18 -2.14 -11.05
C VAL A 290 4.61 -2.38 -11.50
N LEU A 291 4.97 -3.65 -11.75
CA LEU A 291 6.30 -4.03 -12.23
C LEU A 291 6.41 -4.12 -13.74
N ARG A 292 5.34 -4.56 -14.40
CA ARG A 292 5.25 -4.81 -15.85
C ARG A 292 3.84 -5.25 -16.23
N GLY A 293 3.61 -5.40 -17.52
CA GLY A 293 2.39 -5.96 -18.08
C GLY A 293 1.57 -4.90 -18.81
N GLU A 294 0.39 -5.29 -19.28
CA GLU A 294 -0.57 -4.39 -19.90
C GLU A 294 -1.86 -4.41 -19.10
N HIS A 295 -2.54 -3.28 -19.03
CA HIS A 295 -3.82 -3.19 -18.37
C HIS A 295 -4.87 -4.16 -18.98
N PRO A 296 -5.63 -4.94 -18.17
CA PRO A 296 -5.65 -5.04 -16.69
C PRO A 296 -4.85 -6.23 -16.12
N ASN A 297 -3.91 -6.77 -16.90
CA ASN A 297 -3.11 -7.95 -16.60
C ASN A 297 -1.70 -7.56 -16.12
N GLU A 298 -1.60 -6.46 -15.38
CA GLU A 298 -0.35 -6.00 -14.82
C GLU A 298 0.13 -6.94 -13.68
N VAL A 299 1.44 -7.04 -13.52
CA VAL A 299 2.09 -7.73 -12.41
C VAL A 299 2.19 -6.77 -11.22
N THR A 300 1.46 -7.09 -10.16
CA THR A 300 1.30 -6.24 -8.98
C THR A 300 1.83 -6.95 -7.72
N PRO A 301 3.12 -6.82 -7.37
CA PRO A 301 3.69 -7.50 -6.20
C PRO A 301 3.22 -6.91 -4.86
N LEU A 302 2.74 -5.66 -4.87
CA LEU A 302 2.43 -4.88 -3.67
C LEU A 302 1.11 -4.11 -3.83
N CYS A 303 0.24 -4.24 -2.83
CA CYS A 303 -0.96 -3.42 -2.66
C CYS A 303 -0.77 -2.37 -1.54
N LEU A 304 -1.34 -1.19 -1.72
CA LEU A 304 -1.38 -0.13 -0.71
C LEU A 304 -2.85 0.14 -0.36
N GLU A 305 -3.17 0.00 0.92
CA GLU A 305 -4.44 0.39 1.51
C GLU A 305 -4.21 1.59 2.42
N VAL A 306 -5.03 2.63 2.27
CA VAL A 306 -4.96 3.86 3.06
C VAL A 306 -6.26 4.03 3.84
N LYS A 307 -6.14 4.06 5.16
CA LYS A 307 -7.24 4.37 6.07
C LYS A 307 -7.07 5.77 6.64
N THR A 308 -8.18 6.34 7.09
CA THR A 308 -8.13 7.54 7.90
C THR A 308 -7.62 7.18 9.30
N HIS A 309 -6.98 8.13 9.98
CA HIS A 309 -6.57 7.97 11.38
C HIS A 309 -7.77 7.71 12.32
N ALA A 310 -8.99 8.08 11.92
CA ALA A 310 -10.21 7.76 12.66
C ALA A 310 -10.56 6.25 12.66
N ILE A 311 -10.01 5.47 11.72
CA ILE A 311 -10.12 4.01 11.69
C ILE A 311 -8.90 3.35 12.35
N ILE A 312 -7.70 3.87 12.05
CA ILE A 312 -6.43 3.32 12.55
C ILE A 312 -5.56 4.49 13.02
N SER A 313 -5.47 4.70 14.33
CA SER A 313 -4.54 5.65 14.95
C SER A 313 -3.53 4.93 15.83
N GLY A 314 -2.51 5.66 16.30
CA GLY A 314 -1.56 5.15 17.28
C GLY A 314 -2.21 4.74 18.62
N THR A 315 -3.34 5.34 18.98
CA THR A 315 -4.06 5.03 20.24
C THR A 315 -5.22 4.07 20.06
N GLN A 316 -5.77 3.99 18.85
CA GLN A 316 -6.90 3.14 18.51
C GLN A 316 -6.59 2.40 17.21
N ASN A 317 -5.94 1.26 17.34
CA ASN A 317 -5.62 0.37 16.23
C ASN A 317 -6.42 -0.93 16.35
N PRO A 318 -7.42 -1.19 15.47
CA PRO A 318 -8.21 -2.43 15.49
C PRO A 318 -7.37 -3.70 15.35
N LEU A 319 -6.14 -3.60 14.83
CA LEU A 319 -5.22 -4.73 14.65
C LEU A 319 -4.30 -4.96 15.86
N GLN A 320 -4.38 -4.14 16.91
CA GLN A 320 -3.49 -4.24 18.07
C GLN A 320 -3.45 -5.67 18.67
N HIS A 321 -4.60 -6.34 18.72
CA HIS A 321 -4.70 -7.69 19.28
C HIS A 321 -3.93 -8.77 18.48
N VAL A 322 -3.68 -8.56 17.18
CA VAL A 322 -2.82 -9.43 16.35
C VAL A 322 -1.43 -8.86 16.10
N GLN A 323 -1.15 -7.65 16.59
CA GLN A 323 0.17 -7.02 16.58
C GLN A 323 0.83 -7.10 17.97
N THR A 324 0.56 -8.20 18.69
CA THR A 324 1.13 -8.46 20.01
C THR A 324 1.75 -9.84 20.03
N SER A 325 2.92 -9.96 20.64
CA SER A 325 3.61 -11.24 20.77
C SER A 325 2.83 -12.18 21.69
N ILE A 326 2.68 -13.44 21.28
CA ILE A 326 2.09 -14.47 22.13
C ILE A 326 3.16 -14.96 23.11
N SER A 327 2.87 -14.85 24.40
CA SER A 327 3.82 -15.22 25.47
C SER A 327 4.32 -16.65 25.31
N GLY A 328 5.64 -16.83 25.27
CA GLY A 328 6.29 -18.13 25.08
C GLY A 328 6.35 -18.64 23.63
N HIS A 329 5.77 -17.91 22.68
CA HIS A 329 5.65 -18.33 21.28
C HIS A 329 6.12 -17.20 20.34
N ARG A 330 7.44 -17.14 20.07
CA ARG A 330 8.07 -16.06 19.26
C ARG A 330 7.38 -15.83 17.91
N TYR A 331 6.92 -16.90 17.26
CA TYR A 331 6.21 -16.86 15.97
C TYR A 331 4.78 -17.41 16.09
N GLY A 332 4.18 -17.21 17.26
CA GLY A 332 2.81 -17.63 17.54
C GLY A 332 1.86 -17.09 16.49
N ALA A 333 1.04 -17.97 15.92
CA ALA A 333 0.01 -17.59 14.97
C ALA A 333 -1.31 -17.36 15.70
N HIS A 334 -1.97 -16.24 15.48
CA HIS A 334 -3.39 -16.07 15.80
C HIS A 334 -4.23 -16.84 14.78
N LYS A 335 -5.19 -17.62 15.26
CA LYS A 335 -6.16 -18.27 14.37
C LYS A 335 -7.19 -17.24 13.90
N PHE A 336 -7.29 -17.03 12.60
CA PHE A 336 -8.29 -16.17 11.99
C PHE A 336 -9.40 -17.01 11.37
N ASN A 337 -10.66 -16.84 11.79
CA ASN A 337 -11.78 -17.43 11.06
C ASN A 337 -12.36 -16.39 10.11
N MET A 338 -11.76 -16.29 8.92
CA MET A 338 -12.25 -15.39 7.88
C MET A 338 -13.77 -15.59 7.69
N PRO A 339 -14.57 -14.51 7.62
CA PRO A 339 -16.02 -14.60 7.47
C PRO A 339 -16.39 -15.14 6.09
N ARG A 340 -17.47 -15.92 6.03
CA ARG A 340 -18.09 -16.44 4.81
C ARG A 340 -19.10 -15.47 4.23
N PHE A 341 -19.71 -14.66 5.08
CA PHE A 341 -20.65 -13.62 4.68
C PHE A 341 -20.31 -12.28 5.36
N PRO A 342 -20.59 -11.14 4.70
CA PRO A 342 -20.31 -9.81 5.24
C PRO A 342 -20.87 -9.52 6.63
N HIS A 343 -22.01 -10.14 6.99
CA HIS A 343 -22.71 -9.90 8.24
C HIS A 343 -22.24 -10.78 9.40
N GLU A 344 -21.29 -11.70 9.18
CA GLU A 344 -20.79 -12.59 10.23
C GLU A 344 -19.85 -11.89 11.23
N SER A 345 -19.38 -10.68 10.92
CA SER A 345 -18.48 -9.93 11.80
C SER A 345 -18.75 -8.44 11.77
N ASP A 346 -19.08 -7.88 12.94
CA ASP A 346 -19.07 -6.44 13.18
C ASP A 346 -17.69 -5.95 13.67
N ASP A 347 -16.72 -6.85 13.87
CA ASP A 347 -15.36 -6.48 14.28
C ASP A 347 -14.61 -5.75 13.15
N HIS A 348 -14.07 -4.57 13.48
CA HIS A 348 -13.31 -3.74 12.55
C HIS A 348 -11.99 -4.40 12.14
N GLY A 349 -11.31 -5.06 13.09
CA GLY A 349 -10.05 -5.76 12.81
C GLY A 349 -10.26 -6.88 11.78
N CYS A 350 -11.30 -7.69 11.98
CA CYS A 350 -11.69 -8.72 11.04
C CYS A 350 -12.07 -8.16 9.67
N SER A 351 -12.81 -7.05 9.63
CA SER A 351 -13.17 -6.38 8.38
C SER A 351 -11.94 -5.94 7.59
N ILE A 352 -10.98 -5.30 8.27
CA ILE A 352 -9.71 -4.83 7.68
C ILE A 352 -8.87 -6.02 7.17
N LEU A 353 -8.70 -7.08 7.97
CA LEU A 353 -7.91 -8.25 7.57
C LEU A 353 -8.55 -9.02 6.41
N THR A 354 -9.88 -9.12 6.39
CA THR A 354 -10.63 -9.73 5.28
C THR A 354 -10.42 -8.93 3.99
N GLN A 355 -10.50 -7.59 4.08
CA GLN A 355 -10.25 -6.70 2.95
C GLN A 355 -8.81 -6.83 2.42
N ILE A 356 -7.82 -6.75 3.31
CA ILE A 356 -6.39 -6.88 2.96
C ILE A 356 -6.13 -8.23 2.29
N TRP A 357 -6.64 -9.32 2.87
CA TRP A 357 -6.46 -10.65 2.30
C TRP A 357 -7.09 -10.76 0.90
N SER A 358 -8.31 -10.26 0.75
CA SER A 358 -9.02 -10.24 -0.53
C SER A 358 -8.23 -9.49 -1.61
N GLN A 359 -7.66 -8.33 -1.28
CA GLN A 359 -6.79 -7.55 -2.18
C GLN A 359 -5.56 -8.35 -2.59
N LEU A 360 -4.84 -8.96 -1.63
CA LEU A 360 -3.64 -9.77 -1.93
C LEU A 360 -3.94 -10.96 -2.84
N ILE A 361 -5.11 -11.60 -2.69
CA ILE A 361 -5.52 -12.71 -3.54
C ILE A 361 -5.93 -12.22 -4.94
N HIS A 362 -6.75 -11.18 -5.04
CA HIS A 362 -7.25 -10.68 -6.32
C HIS A 362 -6.18 -10.04 -7.21
N TRP A 363 -5.18 -9.42 -6.59
CA TRP A 363 -4.07 -8.78 -7.30
C TRP A 363 -2.85 -9.69 -7.45
N ASP A 364 -2.91 -10.91 -6.92
CA ASP A 364 -1.79 -11.83 -6.74
C ASP A 364 -0.56 -11.16 -6.11
N ALA A 365 -0.81 -10.19 -5.22
CA ALA A 365 0.23 -9.50 -4.49
C ALA A 365 0.78 -10.40 -3.38
N LYS A 366 2.10 -10.32 -3.18
CA LYS A 366 2.81 -10.99 -2.09
C LYS A 366 2.93 -10.07 -0.87
N TYR A 367 3.01 -8.77 -1.12
CA TYR A 367 3.26 -7.76 -0.10
C TYR A 367 2.11 -6.75 -0.07
N GLY A 368 1.98 -6.06 1.05
CA GLY A 368 1.23 -4.82 1.06
C GLY A 368 1.55 -3.92 2.24
N ILE A 369 0.94 -2.74 2.19
CA ILE A 369 1.09 -1.64 3.14
C ILE A 369 -0.32 -1.21 3.54
N LEU A 370 -0.57 -1.17 4.84
CA LEU A 370 -1.76 -0.55 5.43
C LEU A 370 -1.28 0.71 6.12
N SER A 371 -1.61 1.87 5.55
CA SER A 371 -1.23 3.15 6.13
C SER A 371 -2.44 3.91 6.60
N SER A 372 -2.28 4.67 7.68
CA SER A 372 -3.07 5.83 7.99
C SER A 372 -2.17 7.06 8.02
N MET A 373 -2.72 8.20 8.47
CA MET A 373 -1.91 9.40 8.71
C MET A 373 -1.05 9.26 9.97
N ASP A 374 -1.37 8.32 10.88
CA ASP A 374 -0.70 8.12 12.16
C ASP A 374 0.19 6.89 12.20
N THR A 375 -0.16 5.84 11.46
CA THR A 375 0.50 4.54 11.57
C THR A 375 0.61 3.86 10.22
N THR A 376 1.72 3.17 9.98
CA THR A 376 1.94 2.33 8.82
C THR A 376 2.28 0.91 9.28
N THR A 377 1.60 -0.07 8.71
CA THR A 377 1.84 -1.50 8.97
C THR A 377 2.14 -2.20 7.65
N PHE A 378 3.13 -3.07 7.66
CA PHE A 378 3.56 -3.86 6.51
C PHE A 378 3.10 -5.31 6.68
N TYR A 379 2.75 -5.95 5.57
CA TYR A 379 2.31 -7.34 5.62
C TYR A 379 2.75 -8.15 4.41
N ALA A 380 3.06 -9.42 4.67
CA ALA A 380 3.49 -10.39 3.66
C ALA A 380 2.58 -11.61 3.68
N ARG A 381 2.22 -12.10 2.49
CA ARG A 381 1.41 -13.30 2.29
C ARG A 381 2.28 -14.51 1.98
N GLN A 382 2.04 -15.62 2.68
CA GLN A 382 2.60 -16.92 2.34
C GLN A 382 1.55 -18.02 2.56
N GLY A 383 1.12 -18.66 1.47
CA GLY A 383 0.05 -19.66 1.55
C GLY A 383 -1.27 -19.05 2.04
N ASP A 384 -1.74 -19.53 3.19
CA ASP A 384 -2.94 -19.10 3.95
C ASP A 384 -2.58 -18.30 5.22
N THR A 385 -1.33 -17.82 5.30
CA THR A 385 -0.80 -17.04 6.41
C THR A 385 -0.50 -15.60 5.99
N LEU A 386 -0.86 -14.66 6.86
CA LEU A 386 -0.48 -13.25 6.78
C LEU A 386 0.51 -12.91 7.89
N TYR A 387 1.71 -12.47 7.53
CA TYR A 387 2.69 -11.93 8.49
C TYR A 387 2.49 -10.41 8.55
N ILE A 388 2.44 -9.86 9.75
CA ILE A 388 2.17 -8.44 9.99
C ILE A 388 3.30 -7.87 10.86
N SER A 389 3.83 -6.71 10.44
CA SER A 389 4.82 -5.95 11.21
C SER A 389 4.21 -5.31 12.46
N GLU A 390 5.04 -4.65 13.25
CA GLU A 390 4.55 -3.61 14.16
C GLU A 390 3.95 -2.43 13.39
N ALA A 391 3.23 -1.57 14.11
CA ALA A 391 2.71 -0.33 13.56
C ALA A 391 3.74 0.79 13.75
N TYR A 392 4.26 1.32 12.65
CA TYR A 392 5.25 2.39 12.64
C TYR A 392 4.56 3.76 12.58
N GLY A 393 4.90 4.65 13.51
CA GLY A 393 4.39 6.00 13.61
C GLY A 393 5.14 7.02 12.76
N PRO A 394 4.78 8.32 12.86
CA PRO A 394 5.42 9.37 12.09
C PRO A 394 6.85 9.68 12.55
N ASN A 395 7.18 9.35 13.81
CA ASN A 395 8.49 9.59 14.42
C ASN A 395 9.46 8.40 14.28
N ASP A 396 9.03 7.32 13.64
CA ASP A 396 9.88 6.17 13.35
C ASP A 396 10.50 6.31 11.96
N GLU A 397 11.36 5.37 11.55
CA GLU A 397 11.99 5.30 10.24
C GLU A 397 11.01 4.87 9.12
N THR A 398 9.72 5.21 9.23
CA THR A 398 8.63 4.71 8.40
C THR A 398 8.86 4.92 6.91
N LEU A 399 9.38 6.09 6.50
CA LEU A 399 9.70 6.35 5.10
C LEU A 399 10.79 5.40 4.57
N PHE A 400 11.81 5.11 5.39
CA PHE A 400 12.85 4.14 5.05
C PHE A 400 12.27 2.71 4.96
N TYR A 401 11.37 2.32 5.85
CA TYR A 401 10.70 1.00 5.76
C TYR A 401 9.81 0.87 4.53
N VAL A 402 9.10 1.94 4.12
CA VAL A 402 8.38 1.96 2.83
C VAL A 402 9.33 1.72 1.67
N VAL A 403 10.50 2.35 1.67
CA VAL A 403 11.53 2.14 0.64
C VAL A 403 12.06 0.70 0.68
N CYS A 404 12.34 0.15 1.85
CA CYS A 404 12.76 -1.25 2.00
C CYS A 404 11.71 -2.20 1.40
N TRP A 405 10.43 -1.96 1.70
CA TRP A 405 9.32 -2.79 1.24
C TRP A 405 9.12 -2.72 -0.28
N ILE A 406 9.25 -1.53 -0.86
CA ILE A 406 9.20 -1.36 -2.32
C ILE A 406 10.38 -2.06 -2.99
N LEU A 407 11.61 -1.88 -2.48
CA LEU A 407 12.79 -2.54 -3.04
C LEU A 407 12.69 -4.07 -2.97
N LEU A 408 12.13 -4.59 -1.88
CA LEU A 408 11.82 -6.02 -1.73
C LEU A 408 10.77 -6.47 -2.77
N ALA A 409 9.69 -5.71 -2.92
CA ALA A 409 8.60 -6.05 -3.84
C ALA A 409 9.02 -6.02 -5.32
N ILE A 410 9.96 -5.16 -5.70
CA ILE A 410 10.51 -5.12 -7.07
C ILE A 410 11.67 -6.10 -7.28
N GLU A 411 12.02 -6.89 -6.27
CA GLU A 411 13.18 -7.81 -6.30
C GLU A 411 14.45 -7.07 -6.71
N ALA A 412 14.67 -5.89 -6.11
CA ALA A 412 15.72 -4.97 -6.51
C ALA A 412 17.08 -5.67 -6.61
N PHE A 413 17.41 -6.54 -5.65
CA PHE A 413 18.64 -7.34 -5.74
C PHE A 413 18.39 -8.77 -5.25
N PRO A 414 19.11 -9.77 -5.81
CA PRO A 414 18.81 -11.18 -5.57
C PRO A 414 18.92 -11.65 -4.12
N SER A 415 19.68 -10.93 -3.28
CA SER A 415 19.84 -11.26 -1.85
C SER A 415 18.74 -10.68 -0.96
N LEU A 416 17.81 -9.91 -1.52
CA LEU A 416 16.76 -9.24 -0.76
C LEU A 416 15.58 -10.19 -0.56
N GLU A 417 15.60 -10.95 0.54
CA GLU A 417 14.56 -11.90 0.89
C GLU A 417 14.10 -11.70 2.34
N LEU A 418 12.81 -11.92 2.60
CA LEU A 418 12.29 -11.99 3.96
C LEU A 418 12.48 -13.38 4.52
N ASP A 419 12.88 -13.45 5.78
CA ASP A 419 12.77 -14.67 6.59
C ASP A 419 11.35 -14.73 7.18
N LEU A 420 10.46 -15.48 6.51
CA LEU A 420 9.09 -15.72 6.97
C LEU A 420 9.05 -17.08 7.70
N PRO A 421 9.08 -17.09 9.05
CA PRO A 421 9.18 -18.32 9.82
C PRO A 421 7.89 -19.14 9.74
N LEU A 422 7.98 -20.47 9.88
CA LEU A 422 6.79 -21.30 9.94
C LEU A 422 5.88 -20.88 11.12
N PRO A 423 4.57 -20.67 10.89
CA PRO A 423 3.66 -20.20 11.94
C PRO A 423 3.54 -21.20 13.10
N ASP A 424 3.81 -20.76 14.32
CA ASP A 424 3.68 -21.60 15.52
C ASP A 424 2.22 -21.68 15.98
N THR A 425 1.64 -22.86 15.82
CA THR A 425 0.26 -23.19 16.25
C THR A 425 0.26 -24.17 17.43
N SER A 426 1.42 -24.43 18.04
CA SER A 426 1.58 -25.38 19.16
C SER A 426 0.74 -24.96 20.38
N TRP A 427 0.58 -23.65 20.57
CA TRP A 427 -0.20 -23.03 21.64
C TRP A 427 -1.72 -23.10 21.44
N TRP A 428 -2.19 -23.45 20.24
CA TRP A 428 -3.63 -23.60 19.98
C TRP A 428 -4.19 -24.78 20.76
N SER A 429 -5.24 -24.52 21.54
CA SER A 429 -6.01 -25.57 22.17
C SER A 429 -6.59 -26.54 21.13
N ARG A 430 -6.89 -27.78 21.54
CA ARG A 430 -7.59 -28.74 20.66
C ARG A 430 -8.92 -28.17 20.14
N LYS A 431 -9.63 -27.39 20.97
CA LYS A 431 -10.85 -26.67 20.56
C LYS A 431 -10.53 -25.66 19.46
N THR A 432 -9.51 -24.82 19.65
CA THR A 432 -9.03 -23.84 18.65
C THR A 432 -8.68 -24.51 17.32
N ARG A 433 -8.00 -25.65 17.34
CA ARG A 433 -7.65 -26.38 16.11
C ARG A 433 -8.87 -26.93 15.36
N LEU A 434 -9.82 -27.50 16.09
CA LEU A 434 -10.97 -28.21 15.50
C LEU A 434 -12.18 -27.32 15.21
N ASN A 435 -12.41 -26.27 16.01
CA ASN A 435 -13.62 -25.47 15.94
C ASN A 435 -13.40 -24.19 15.13
N LYS A 436 -14.26 -23.97 14.13
CA LYS A 436 -14.36 -22.75 13.32
C LYS A 436 -14.77 -21.51 14.12
N GLU A 437 -15.24 -21.65 15.35
CA GLU A 437 -15.73 -20.53 16.17
C GLU A 437 -14.70 -20.04 17.21
N SER A 438 -13.52 -20.65 17.28
CA SER A 438 -12.57 -20.41 18.38
C SER A 438 -11.27 -19.70 17.97
N GLY A 439 -11.24 -19.10 16.79
CA GLY A 439 -10.31 -18.05 16.40
C GLY A 439 -10.89 -16.66 16.68
N PHE A 440 -10.18 -15.62 16.24
CA PHE A 440 -10.70 -14.26 16.23
C PHE A 440 -11.28 -13.96 14.85
N CYS A 441 -12.46 -13.31 14.84
CA CYS A 441 -13.48 -13.56 13.82
C CYS A 441 -13.90 -15.05 13.80
#